data_AF-A0A3Q2VIP2-F1
#
_entry.id   AF-A0A3Q2VIP2-F1
#
_cell.length_a   1.000
_cell.length_b   1.000
_cell.length_c   1.000
_cell.angle_alpha   90.00
_cell.angle_beta   90.00
_cell.angle_gamma   90.00
#
_symmetry.space_group_name_H-M   'P 1'
#
loop_
_entity.id
_entity.type
_entity.pdbx_description
1 polymer ?
#
loop_
_entity_poly.entity_id
_entity_poly.type
_entity_poly.pdbx_seq_one_letter_code
_entity_poly.pdbx_strand_id
1 'polypeptide(L)'
;MGPIDDSIASLVIAQLLFLQSESNNKPIHMYINSPGGVVTAGLAIYDTMQYILNPISTWCVGQAASMGSLLLAAGTTGMRHSLPNARIMVHQPSGGARGQATDIAIQAEEILKLKRQINNIYAKHTVSLKHLNYKTDRYMSPMEAQDFGLIDRVLVHPPQAGQDEPELVQKEPAAAEAAAASPSPQPESTDPEKASPGTNPPSSYKPEP
;
A
#
# COMPACT_ATOMS: atom_id res chain seq x y z
N MET A 1 -9.73 0.48 15.46
CA MET A 1 -9.22 1.53 14.54
C MET A 1 -8.10 2.28 15.23
N GLY A 2 -7.22 2.97 14.48
CA GLY A 2 -6.05 3.64 15.03
C GLY A 2 -4.78 2.77 15.00
N PRO A 3 -3.70 3.20 15.68
CA PRO A 3 -2.48 2.42 15.81
C PRO A 3 -2.72 1.03 16.40
N ILE A 4 -1.96 0.04 15.96
CA ILE A 4 -2.03 -1.32 16.48
C ILE A 4 -1.02 -1.45 17.63
N ASP A 5 -1.52 -1.72 18.82
CA ASP A 5 -0.75 -2.07 20.02
C ASP A 5 -1.38 -3.29 20.70
N ASP A 6 -0.79 -3.74 21.81
CA ASP A 6 -1.24 -4.93 22.53
C ASP A 6 -2.67 -4.79 23.07
N SER A 7 -3.12 -3.57 23.39
CA SER A 7 -4.48 -3.32 23.89
C SER A 7 -5.50 -3.49 22.77
N ILE A 8 -5.27 -2.85 21.63
CA ILE A 8 -6.12 -2.98 20.45
C ILE A 8 -6.11 -4.42 19.94
N ALA A 9 -4.96 -5.08 19.89
CA ALA A 9 -4.87 -6.47 19.46
C ALA A 9 -5.66 -7.40 20.38
N SER A 10 -5.50 -7.26 21.69
CA SER A 10 -6.25 -8.06 22.67
C SER A 10 -7.75 -7.88 22.51
N LEU A 11 -8.23 -6.65 22.30
CA LEU A 11 -9.64 -6.35 22.09
C LEU A 11 -10.19 -6.96 20.77
N VAL A 12 -9.42 -6.89 19.69
CA VAL A 12 -9.82 -7.48 18.40
C VAL A 12 -9.85 -9.00 18.48
N ILE A 13 -8.82 -9.62 19.07
CA ILE A 13 -8.73 -11.07 19.26
C ILE A 13 -9.90 -11.58 20.10
N ALA A 14 -10.20 -10.91 21.22
CA ALA A 14 -11.33 -11.28 22.08
C ALA A 14 -12.67 -11.25 21.31
N GLN A 15 -12.90 -10.23 20.46
CA GLN A 15 -14.09 -10.15 19.62
C GLN A 15 -14.14 -11.24 18.55
N LEU A 16 -13.01 -11.57 17.92
CA LEU A 16 -12.96 -12.64 16.92
C LEU A 16 -13.30 -14.00 17.53
N LEU A 17 -12.71 -14.31 18.69
CA LEU A 17 -12.98 -15.56 19.41
C LEU A 17 -14.42 -15.62 19.91
N PHE A 18 -14.95 -14.49 20.42
CA PHE A 18 -16.35 -14.39 20.82
C PHE A 18 -17.30 -14.65 19.63
N LEU A 19 -17.10 -13.99 18.48
CA LEU A 19 -17.93 -14.18 17.30
C LEU A 19 -17.87 -15.62 16.77
N GLN A 20 -16.70 -16.25 16.81
CA GLN A 20 -16.58 -17.68 16.49
C GLN A 20 -17.39 -18.55 17.45
N SER A 21 -17.39 -18.24 18.74
CA SER A 21 -18.15 -19.01 19.74
C SER A 21 -19.66 -18.88 19.57
N GLU A 22 -20.13 -17.71 19.12
CA GLU A 22 -21.55 -17.47 18.80
C GLU A 22 -21.99 -18.23 17.54
N SER A 23 -21.12 -18.30 16.54
CA SER A 23 -21.34 -19.05 15.31
C SER A 23 -20.02 -19.20 14.59
N ASN A 24 -19.62 -20.42 14.26
CA ASN A 24 -18.34 -20.71 13.60
C ASN A 24 -18.42 -20.73 12.07
N ASN A 25 -19.58 -20.40 11.47
CA ASN A 25 -19.80 -20.43 10.03
C ASN A 25 -20.28 -19.10 9.42
N LYS A 26 -20.76 -18.15 10.24
CA LYS A 26 -21.18 -16.83 9.76
C LYS A 26 -19.96 -15.97 9.40
N PRO A 27 -19.97 -15.21 8.30
CA PRO A 27 -18.90 -14.28 8.00
C PRO A 27 -18.69 -13.21 9.08
N ILE A 28 -17.44 -12.85 9.33
CA ILE A 28 -17.05 -11.77 10.23
C ILE A 28 -16.54 -10.59 9.40
N HIS A 29 -17.03 -9.39 9.68
CA HIS A 29 -16.59 -8.18 8.99
C HIS A 29 -15.59 -7.39 9.84
N MET A 30 -14.39 -7.20 9.32
CA MET A 30 -13.31 -6.45 9.96
C MET A 30 -13.06 -5.14 9.23
N TYR A 31 -13.43 -4.02 9.85
CA TYR A 31 -13.17 -2.67 9.32
C TYR A 31 -11.82 -2.14 9.78
N ILE A 32 -10.99 -1.70 8.83
CA ILE A 32 -9.60 -1.31 9.03
C ILE A 32 -9.41 0.14 8.61
N ASN A 33 -9.12 0.96 9.61
CA ASN A 33 -8.54 2.30 9.46
C ASN A 33 -7.34 2.37 10.40
N SER A 34 -6.15 2.08 9.91
CA SER A 34 -4.95 1.96 10.74
C SER A 34 -3.67 2.39 10.02
N PRO A 35 -2.80 3.19 10.69
CA PRO A 35 -1.45 3.47 10.23
C PRO A 35 -0.48 2.30 10.43
N GLY A 36 -0.93 1.17 10.99
CA GLY A 36 -0.09 0.08 11.45
C GLY A 36 0.28 0.22 12.93
N GLY A 37 1.38 -0.40 13.35
CA GLY A 37 1.84 -0.34 14.74
C GLY A 37 2.78 -1.48 15.09
N VAL A 38 2.67 -1.99 16.32
CA VAL A 38 3.51 -3.05 16.87
C VAL A 38 3.34 -4.34 16.07
N VAL A 39 4.45 -4.88 15.57
CA VAL A 39 4.46 -6.07 14.69
C VAL A 39 3.89 -7.29 15.40
N THR A 40 4.32 -7.58 16.62
CA THR A 40 3.86 -8.75 17.39
C THR A 40 2.36 -8.68 17.68
N ALA A 41 1.85 -7.51 18.07
CA ALA A 41 0.41 -7.27 18.27
C ALA A 41 -0.38 -7.53 16.98
N GLY A 42 0.10 -7.02 15.85
CA GLY A 42 -0.54 -7.28 14.55
C GLY A 42 -0.46 -8.75 14.12
N LEU A 43 0.65 -9.44 14.38
CA LEU A 43 0.79 -10.87 14.09
C LEU A 43 -0.15 -11.73 14.94
N ALA A 44 -0.42 -11.33 16.20
CA ALA A 44 -1.41 -12.01 17.03
C ALA A 44 -2.84 -11.91 16.46
N ILE A 45 -3.21 -10.73 15.94
CA ILE A 45 -4.49 -10.56 15.22
C ILE A 45 -4.48 -11.43 13.96
N TYR A 46 -3.42 -11.37 13.17
CA TYR A 46 -3.27 -12.14 11.94
C TYR A 46 -3.46 -13.65 12.18
N ASP A 47 -2.73 -14.24 13.13
CA ASP A 47 -2.83 -15.67 13.41
C ASP A 47 -4.23 -16.04 13.90
N THR A 48 -4.86 -15.19 14.72
CA THR A 48 -6.26 -15.38 15.14
C THR A 48 -7.21 -15.36 13.96
N MET A 49 -7.01 -14.44 13.00
CA MET A 49 -7.82 -14.39 11.77
C MET A 49 -7.72 -15.69 10.96
N GLN A 50 -6.53 -16.30 10.91
CA GLN A 50 -6.33 -17.57 10.19
C GLN A 50 -6.78 -18.80 11.00
N TYR A 51 -6.80 -18.69 12.33
CA TYR A 51 -7.11 -19.78 13.24
C TYR A 51 -8.62 -20.06 13.32
N ILE A 52 -9.44 -19.02 13.31
CA ILE A 52 -10.89 -19.19 13.42
C ILE A 52 -11.49 -19.76 12.13
N LEU A 53 -12.61 -20.49 12.25
CA LEU A 53 -13.27 -21.17 11.13
C LEU A 53 -14.08 -20.20 10.25
N ASN A 54 -14.50 -19.07 10.80
CA ASN A 54 -15.34 -18.10 10.12
C ASN A 54 -14.59 -17.46 8.94
N PRO A 55 -15.24 -17.28 7.78
CA PRO A 55 -14.67 -16.44 6.73
C PRO A 55 -14.65 -14.98 7.20
N ILE A 56 -13.48 -14.36 7.19
CA ILE A 56 -13.30 -12.94 7.55
C ILE A 56 -13.28 -12.08 6.29
N SER A 57 -14.20 -11.12 6.21
CA SER A 57 -14.23 -10.06 5.20
C SER A 57 -13.55 -8.81 5.74
N THR A 58 -12.54 -8.30 5.03
CA THR A 58 -11.78 -7.12 5.45
C THR A 58 -12.19 -5.88 4.65
N TRP A 59 -12.29 -4.74 5.31
CA TRP A 59 -12.77 -3.48 4.73
C TRP A 59 -11.84 -2.32 5.06
N CYS A 60 -11.07 -1.86 4.07
CA CYS A 60 -10.25 -0.68 4.24
C CYS A 60 -11.08 0.61 4.08
N VAL A 61 -11.16 1.38 5.16
CA VAL A 61 -11.83 2.69 5.22
C VAL A 61 -10.83 3.73 5.71
N GLY A 62 -10.55 4.75 4.90
CA GLY A 62 -9.50 5.73 5.20
C GLY A 62 -8.09 5.22 4.85
N GLN A 63 -7.48 4.38 5.69
CA GLN A 63 -6.17 3.80 5.37
C GLN A 63 -5.92 2.40 5.94
N ALA A 64 -5.08 1.64 5.23
CA ALA A 64 -4.46 0.43 5.75
C ALA A 64 -2.96 0.48 5.43
N ALA A 65 -2.15 0.85 6.42
CA ALA A 65 -0.70 1.00 6.26
C ALA A 65 0.07 0.02 7.16
N SER A 66 1.25 -0.43 6.73
CA SER A 66 2.14 -1.27 7.52
C SER A 66 1.43 -2.55 8.01
N MET A 67 1.31 -2.81 9.32
CA MET A 67 0.53 -3.94 9.84
C MET A 67 -0.96 -3.86 9.47
N GLY A 68 -1.51 -2.67 9.24
CA GLY A 68 -2.89 -2.49 8.77
C GLY A 68 -3.12 -3.08 7.37
N SER A 69 -2.18 -2.89 6.44
CA SER A 69 -2.27 -3.50 5.10
C SER A 69 -2.05 -5.01 5.13
N LEU A 70 -1.23 -5.52 6.07
CA LEU A 70 -1.04 -6.96 6.24
C LEU A 70 -2.37 -7.61 6.68
N LEU A 71 -3.04 -7.02 7.67
CA LEU A 71 -4.33 -7.51 8.15
C LEU A 71 -5.41 -7.38 7.08
N LEU A 72 -5.40 -6.30 6.29
CA LEU A 72 -6.29 -6.16 5.14
C LEU A 72 -6.13 -7.32 4.15
N ALA A 73 -4.88 -7.63 3.77
CA ALA A 73 -4.56 -8.69 2.82
C ALA A 73 -4.86 -10.09 3.35
N ALA A 74 -4.86 -10.28 4.67
CA ALA A 74 -5.09 -11.54 5.35
C ALA A 74 -6.56 -11.96 5.47
N GLY A 75 -7.50 -11.12 4.98
CA GLY A 75 -8.91 -11.51 4.86
C GLY A 75 -9.10 -12.69 3.91
N THR A 76 -10.27 -13.31 3.96
CA THR A 76 -10.63 -14.45 3.10
C THR A 76 -10.56 -14.03 1.63
N THR A 77 -9.93 -14.84 0.79
CA THR A 77 -9.82 -14.59 -0.66
C THR A 77 -11.20 -14.33 -1.28
N GLY A 78 -11.32 -13.23 -2.02
CA GLY A 78 -12.58 -12.76 -2.61
C GLY A 78 -13.40 -11.82 -1.72
N MET A 79 -13.05 -11.71 -0.43
CA MET A 79 -13.75 -10.92 0.59
C MET A 79 -12.90 -9.77 1.17
N ARG A 80 -11.87 -9.35 0.44
CA ARG A 80 -10.99 -8.23 0.83
C ARG A 80 -11.37 -6.98 0.05
N HIS A 81 -11.72 -5.93 0.77
CA HIS A 81 -12.41 -4.78 0.22
C HIS A 81 -11.75 -3.46 0.59
N SER A 82 -11.96 -2.45 -0.25
CA SER A 82 -11.57 -1.08 0.05
C SER A 82 -12.59 -0.08 -0.51
N LEU A 83 -12.72 1.07 0.14
CA LEU A 83 -13.48 2.20 -0.40
C LEU A 83 -12.62 3.03 -1.37
N PRO A 84 -13.22 3.80 -2.31
CA PRO A 84 -12.51 4.33 -3.47
C PRO A 84 -11.40 5.34 -3.14
N ASN A 85 -11.52 6.04 -2.01
CA ASN A 85 -10.56 7.07 -1.58
C ASN A 85 -9.63 6.60 -0.45
N ALA A 86 -9.66 5.31 -0.11
CA ALA A 86 -8.75 4.80 0.90
C ALA A 86 -7.30 4.76 0.37
N ARG A 87 -6.31 4.75 1.26
CA ARG A 87 -4.91 4.56 0.90
C ARG A 87 -4.34 3.29 1.52
N ILE A 88 -3.58 2.53 0.74
CA ILE A 88 -2.91 1.33 1.21
C ILE A 88 -1.40 1.60 1.16
N MET A 89 -0.66 1.21 2.20
CA MET A 89 0.80 1.38 2.22
C MET A 89 1.50 0.15 2.77
N VAL A 90 2.49 -0.34 2.04
CA VAL A 90 3.37 -1.44 2.49
C VAL A 90 4.80 -0.94 2.63
N HIS A 91 5.51 -1.44 3.64
CA HIS A 91 6.93 -1.15 3.90
C HIS A 91 7.58 -2.30 4.69
N GLN A 92 8.90 -2.27 4.80
CA GLN A 92 9.64 -3.21 5.66
C GLN A 92 9.47 -2.85 7.16
N PRO A 93 9.60 -3.81 8.09
CA PRO A 93 9.58 -3.48 9.51
C PRO A 93 10.73 -2.54 9.88
N SER A 94 10.46 -1.63 10.81
CA SER A 94 11.42 -0.70 11.40
C SER A 94 11.57 -0.95 12.89
N GLY A 95 12.77 -0.74 13.43
CA GLY A 95 13.07 -0.89 14.85
C GLY A 95 14.39 -0.24 15.22
N GLY A 96 14.78 -0.35 16.48
CA GLY A 96 16.05 0.17 16.98
C GLY A 96 16.73 -0.83 17.91
N ALA A 97 18.05 -0.74 18.03
CA ALA A 97 18.85 -1.54 18.95
C ALA A 97 19.86 -0.64 19.66
N ARG A 98 20.15 -0.94 20.93
CA ARG A 98 21.13 -0.24 21.77
C ARG A 98 21.65 -1.20 22.83
N GLY A 99 22.94 -1.19 23.11
CA GLY A 99 23.54 -2.08 24.11
C GLY A 99 24.96 -2.48 23.73
N GLN A 100 25.40 -3.64 24.22
CA GLN A 100 26.68 -4.20 23.81
C GLN A 100 26.65 -4.62 22.34
N ALA A 101 27.81 -4.78 21.72
CA ALA A 101 27.91 -5.22 20.33
C ALA A 101 27.15 -6.54 20.08
N THR A 102 27.21 -7.48 21.03
CA THR A 102 26.46 -8.74 21.00
C THR A 102 24.95 -8.52 21.02
N ASP A 103 24.45 -7.64 21.88
CA ASP A 103 23.02 -7.32 21.94
C ASP A 103 22.57 -6.75 20.60
N ILE A 104 23.26 -5.73 20.10
CA ILE A 104 22.94 -5.09 18.82
C ILE A 104 22.88 -6.13 17.69
N ALA A 105 23.83 -7.07 17.64
CA ALA A 105 23.82 -8.15 16.66
C ALA A 105 22.59 -9.06 16.78
N ILE A 106 22.19 -9.43 18.01
CA ILE A 106 20.99 -10.25 18.27
C ILE A 106 19.73 -9.52 17.78
N GLN A 107 19.57 -8.24 18.12
CA GLN A 107 18.39 -7.48 17.68
C GLN A 107 18.37 -7.24 16.16
N ALA A 108 19.53 -7.05 15.54
CA ALA A 108 19.64 -6.94 14.09
C ALA A 108 19.26 -8.26 13.39
N GLU A 109 19.66 -9.40 13.94
CA GLU A 109 19.24 -10.70 13.41
C GLU A 109 17.73 -10.90 13.52
N GLU A 110 17.14 -10.51 14.64
CA GLU A 110 15.70 -10.65 14.89
C GLU A 110 14.84 -9.81 13.94
N ILE A 111 15.18 -8.53 13.72
CA ILE A 111 14.41 -7.70 12.77
C ILE A 111 14.53 -8.23 11.33
N LEU A 112 15.66 -8.84 10.95
CA LEU A 112 15.82 -9.51 9.66
C LEU A 112 14.97 -10.78 9.54
N LYS A 113 14.79 -11.53 10.64
CA LYS A 113 13.84 -12.67 10.68
C LYS A 113 12.41 -12.19 10.52
N LEU A 114 11.99 -11.17 11.29
CA LEU A 114 10.66 -10.56 11.18
C LEU A 114 10.39 -10.04 9.77
N LYS A 115 11.35 -9.36 9.14
CA LYS A 115 11.23 -8.90 7.76
C LYS A 115 10.93 -10.06 6.80
N ARG A 116 11.66 -11.18 6.90
CA ARG A 116 11.41 -12.37 6.07
C ARG A 116 10.03 -12.96 6.33
N GLN A 117 9.62 -13.07 7.60
CA GLN A 117 8.32 -13.59 7.99
C GLN A 117 7.17 -12.74 7.41
N ILE A 118 7.22 -11.42 7.57
CA ILE A 118 6.22 -10.49 7.03
C ILE A 118 6.15 -10.59 5.51
N ASN A 119 7.29 -10.62 4.82
CA ASN A 119 7.33 -10.76 3.36
C ASN A 119 6.69 -12.07 2.89
N ASN A 120 6.92 -13.18 3.62
CA ASN A 120 6.30 -14.46 3.32
C ASN A 120 4.78 -14.43 3.55
N ILE A 121 4.30 -13.70 4.56
CA ILE A 121 2.85 -13.53 4.81
C ILE A 121 2.22 -12.73 3.68
N TYR A 122 2.78 -11.60 3.28
CA TYR A 122 2.28 -10.86 2.13
C TYR A 122 2.29 -11.71 0.87
N ALA A 123 3.36 -12.46 0.63
CA ALA A 123 3.46 -13.37 -0.50
C ALA A 123 2.39 -14.46 -0.54
N LYS A 124 2.02 -15.00 0.63
CA LYS A 124 0.95 -15.98 0.75
C LYS A 124 -0.39 -15.41 0.28
N HIS A 125 -0.64 -14.13 0.57
CA HIS A 125 -1.93 -13.47 0.33
C HIS A 125 -1.99 -12.61 -0.94
N THR A 126 -0.87 -12.41 -1.63
CA THR A 126 -0.78 -11.59 -2.84
C THR A 126 -0.29 -12.39 -4.03
N VAL A 127 -0.49 -11.85 -5.23
CA VAL A 127 -0.23 -12.58 -6.49
C VAL A 127 1.26 -12.74 -6.85
N SER A 128 2.22 -12.08 -6.16
CA SER A 128 3.66 -12.33 -6.42
C SER A 128 4.64 -11.76 -5.37
N LEU A 129 5.57 -12.62 -4.93
CA LEU A 129 6.77 -12.27 -4.15
C LEU A 129 7.69 -11.24 -4.83
N LYS A 130 7.73 -11.20 -6.17
CA LYS A 130 8.72 -10.41 -6.93
C LYS A 130 8.61 -8.93 -6.64
N HIS A 131 7.46 -8.47 -6.15
CA HIS A 131 7.24 -7.06 -5.85
C HIS A 131 7.51 -6.70 -4.38
N LEU A 132 7.70 -7.64 -3.46
CA LEU A 132 7.78 -7.36 -2.01
C LEU A 132 9.16 -6.92 -1.48
N ASN A 133 10.15 -6.69 -2.35
CA ASN A 133 11.45 -6.18 -1.93
C ASN A 133 11.47 -4.65 -1.79
N TYR A 134 10.57 -4.13 -0.96
CA TYR A 134 10.48 -2.70 -0.72
C TYR A 134 11.56 -2.25 0.26
N LYS A 135 12.52 -1.49 -0.27
CA LYS A 135 13.49 -0.76 0.55
C LYS A 135 12.90 0.53 1.13
N THR A 136 11.73 0.96 0.63
CA THR A 136 11.06 2.23 0.93
C THR A 136 9.56 2.02 1.06
N ASP A 137 8.86 3.00 1.62
CA ASP A 137 7.41 3.02 1.67
C ASP A 137 6.82 3.00 0.26
N ARG A 138 5.81 2.15 0.04
CA ARG A 138 5.02 2.12 -1.19
C ARG A 138 3.56 2.39 -0.87
N TYR A 139 3.09 3.56 -1.27
CA TYR A 139 1.68 3.93 -1.23
C TYR A 139 0.97 3.47 -2.49
N MET A 140 -0.30 3.08 -2.35
CA MET A 140 -1.17 2.60 -3.41
C MET A 140 -2.58 3.15 -3.19
N SER A 141 -3.21 3.56 -4.28
CA SER A 141 -4.66 3.68 -4.38
C SER A 141 -5.33 2.30 -4.20
N PRO A 142 -6.66 2.25 -3.99
CA PRO A 142 -7.38 0.99 -3.89
C PRO A 142 -7.27 0.15 -5.16
N MET A 143 -7.29 0.77 -6.34
CA MET A 143 -7.16 0.07 -7.61
C MET A 143 -5.76 -0.55 -7.78
N GLU A 144 -4.71 0.20 -7.46
CA GLU A 144 -3.35 -0.33 -7.47
C GLU A 144 -3.17 -1.45 -6.44
N ALA A 145 -3.79 -1.33 -5.26
CA ALA A 145 -3.77 -2.38 -4.24
C ALA A 145 -4.52 -3.64 -4.67
N GLN A 146 -5.58 -3.50 -5.47
CA GLN A 146 -6.29 -4.61 -6.10
C GLN A 146 -5.40 -5.30 -7.15
N ASP A 147 -4.75 -4.53 -8.02
CA ASP A 147 -3.78 -5.06 -9.00
C ASP A 147 -2.58 -5.74 -8.32
N PHE A 148 -2.17 -5.23 -7.17
CA PHE A 148 -1.15 -5.84 -6.33
C PHE A 148 -1.60 -7.16 -5.68
N GLY A 149 -2.91 -7.36 -5.57
CA GLY A 149 -3.53 -8.50 -4.88
C GLY A 149 -3.61 -8.35 -3.36
N LEU A 150 -3.50 -7.13 -2.81
CA LEU A 150 -3.76 -6.87 -1.37
C LEU A 150 -5.25 -6.89 -1.05
N ILE A 151 -6.09 -6.57 -2.04
CA ILE A 151 -7.54 -6.60 -1.93
C ILE A 151 -8.13 -7.24 -3.19
N ASP A 152 -9.41 -7.61 -3.12
CA ASP A 152 -10.13 -8.25 -4.22
C ASP A 152 -11.08 -7.29 -4.92
N ARG A 153 -11.70 -6.34 -4.19
CA ARG A 153 -12.73 -5.44 -4.75
C ARG A 153 -12.63 -4.03 -4.17
N VAL A 154 -12.91 -3.03 -5.00
CA VAL A 154 -13.10 -1.63 -4.58
C VAL A 154 -14.58 -1.28 -4.76
N LEU A 155 -15.28 -0.99 -3.65
CA LEU A 155 -16.74 -0.80 -3.66
C LEU A 155 -17.10 0.68 -3.64
N VAL A 156 -18.10 1.06 -4.44
CA VAL A 156 -18.72 2.39 -4.44
C VAL A 156 -19.95 2.38 -3.55
N HIS A 157 -20.86 1.43 -3.77
CA HIS A 157 -22.10 1.27 -3.02
C HIS A 157 -22.36 -0.21 -2.70
N PRO A 158 -23.01 -0.52 -1.55
CA PRO A 158 -23.60 -1.83 -1.33
C PRO A 158 -24.71 -2.10 -2.36
N PRO A 159 -25.25 -3.35 -2.45
CA PRO A 159 -26.34 -3.65 -3.38
C PRO A 159 -27.49 -2.65 -3.22
N GLN A 160 -27.85 -1.97 -4.32
CA GLN A 160 -28.93 -1.00 -4.35
C GLN A 160 -30.29 -1.71 -4.45
N ALA A 161 -31.39 -0.99 -4.22
CA ALA A 161 -32.72 -1.56 -4.34
C ALA A 161 -32.95 -2.14 -5.74
N GLY A 162 -33.24 -3.45 -5.82
CA GLY A 162 -33.42 -4.18 -7.08
C GLY A 162 -32.12 -4.69 -7.73
N GLN A 163 -30.98 -4.60 -7.04
CA GLN A 163 -29.70 -5.16 -7.48
C GLN A 163 -29.20 -6.19 -6.46
N ASP A 164 -28.72 -7.34 -6.93
CA ASP A 164 -28.20 -8.41 -6.07
C ASP A 164 -26.70 -8.21 -5.73
N GLU A 165 -25.96 -7.52 -6.61
CA GLU A 165 -24.51 -7.32 -6.49
C GLU A 165 -24.17 -5.87 -6.11
N PRO A 166 -23.05 -5.64 -5.40
CA PRO A 166 -22.59 -4.30 -5.08
C PRO A 166 -22.03 -3.58 -6.31
N GLU A 167 -22.08 -2.25 -6.28
CA GLU A 167 -21.44 -1.42 -7.28
C GLU A 167 -19.93 -1.31 -7.01
N LEU A 168 -19.12 -1.67 -8.01
CA LEU A 168 -17.66 -1.66 -7.93
C LEU A 168 -17.09 -0.51 -8.75
N VAL A 169 -15.91 -0.02 -8.35
CA VAL A 169 -15.14 0.92 -9.16
C VAL A 169 -14.74 0.24 -10.46
N GLN A 170 -15.08 0.86 -11.58
CA GLN A 170 -14.68 0.39 -12.91
C GLN A 170 -13.23 0.81 -13.17
N LYS A 171 -12.40 -0.11 -13.67
CA LYS A 171 -11.09 0.24 -14.22
C LYS A 171 -11.30 1.01 -15.52
N GLU A 172 -10.79 2.23 -15.62
CA GLU A 172 -10.72 2.88 -16.92
C GLU A 172 -9.93 1.99 -17.89
N PRO A 173 -10.41 1.79 -19.13
CA PRO A 173 -9.67 1.02 -20.10
C PRO A 173 -8.34 1.73 -20.40
N ALA A 174 -7.23 0.99 -20.30
CA ALA A 174 -5.84 1.46 -20.49
C ALA A 174 -5.54 2.16 -21.83
N ALA A 175 -6.52 2.31 -22.72
CA ALA A 175 -6.41 2.97 -24.02
C ALA A 175 -6.58 4.50 -23.96
N ALA A 176 -7.12 5.07 -22.88
CA ALA A 176 -7.41 6.52 -22.82
C ALA A 176 -6.18 7.39 -22.50
N GLU A 177 -5.21 6.89 -21.72
CA GLU A 177 -4.00 7.66 -21.38
C GLU A 177 -2.98 7.77 -22.53
N ALA A 178 -2.97 6.81 -23.47
CA ALA A 178 -2.08 6.85 -24.63
C ALA A 178 -2.46 7.94 -25.65
N ALA A 179 -3.70 8.43 -25.64
CA ALA A 179 -4.16 9.48 -26.54
C ALA A 179 -3.87 10.90 -26.04
N ALA A 180 -3.59 11.08 -24.74
CA ALA A 180 -3.32 12.39 -24.14
C ALA A 180 -1.84 12.83 -24.20
N ALA A 181 -0.93 11.93 -24.57
CA ALA A 181 0.50 12.21 -24.68
C ALA A 181 0.95 12.36 -26.14
N SER A 182 0.39 13.35 -26.85
CA SER A 182 0.99 13.86 -28.09
C SER A 182 1.53 15.28 -27.82
N PRO A 183 2.82 15.57 -27.98
CA PRO A 183 3.34 16.92 -27.78
C PRO A 183 2.93 17.80 -28.97
N SER A 184 2.26 18.91 -28.68
CA SER A 184 1.98 19.96 -29.67
C SER A 184 3.29 20.51 -30.25
N PRO A 185 3.40 20.72 -31.58
CA PRO A 185 4.58 21.37 -32.16
C PRO A 185 4.57 22.86 -31.81
N GLN A 186 5.68 23.37 -31.29
CA GLN A 186 5.88 24.81 -31.11
C GLN A 186 5.97 25.52 -32.48
N PRO A 187 5.43 26.74 -32.64
CA PRO A 187 5.58 27.48 -33.87
C PRO A 187 6.97 28.12 -33.97
N GLU A 188 7.66 27.89 -35.09
CA GLU A 188 8.85 28.63 -35.50
C GLU A 188 8.52 30.13 -35.66
N SER A 189 9.22 30.98 -34.94
CA SER A 189 9.18 32.44 -35.14
C SER A 189 10.17 32.82 -36.24
N THR A 190 9.65 33.15 -37.42
CA THR A 190 10.38 33.87 -38.47
C THR A 190 10.09 35.37 -38.33
N ASP A 191 11.10 36.17 -38.01
CA ASP A 191 11.06 37.63 -38.20
C ASP A 191 12.22 38.08 -39.10
N PRO A 192 11.95 38.89 -40.15
CA PRO A 192 12.97 39.42 -41.04
C PRO A 192 13.34 40.90 -40.74
N GLU A 193 14.55 41.25 -41.19
CA GLU A 193 15.03 42.57 -41.65
C GLU A 193 15.63 43.64 -40.69
N LYS A 194 16.93 43.90 -40.97
CA LYS A 194 17.63 45.20 -41.20
C LYS A 194 17.85 46.15 -40.00
N ALA A 195 18.93 46.92 -39.88
CA ALA A 195 20.22 47.16 -40.57
C ALA A 195 21.07 47.98 -39.56
N SER A 196 22.39 47.89 -39.46
CA SER A 196 23.37 48.64 -40.28
C SER A 196 24.80 48.46 -39.72
N PRO A 197 25.86 48.79 -40.49
CA PRO A 197 27.22 48.28 -40.29
C PRO A 197 28.21 49.32 -39.72
N GLY A 198 29.26 48.85 -39.02
CA GLY A 198 30.34 49.71 -38.53
C GLY A 198 31.63 48.94 -38.15
N THR A 199 32.49 48.74 -39.14
CA THR A 199 33.98 48.83 -39.11
C THR A 199 34.80 48.22 -37.95
N ASN A 200 35.42 47.06 -38.21
CA ASN A 200 36.81 46.55 -37.99
C ASN A 200 37.89 47.44 -37.26
N PRO A 201 39.06 46.89 -36.83
CA PRO A 201 39.45 45.54 -36.37
C PRO A 201 40.45 45.57 -35.15
N PRO A 202 41.41 44.63 -34.97
CA PRO A 202 41.51 43.70 -33.83
C PRO A 202 42.54 44.11 -32.74
N SER A 203 42.45 43.54 -31.54
CA SER A 203 43.64 43.45 -30.67
C SER A 203 43.61 42.27 -29.71
N SER A 204 44.64 41.44 -29.89
CA SER A 204 45.18 40.41 -29.00
C SER A 204 45.36 40.85 -27.55
N TYR A 205 45.12 39.95 -26.58
CA TYR A 205 46.16 39.51 -25.63
C TYR A 205 45.74 38.30 -24.78
N LYS A 206 46.73 37.51 -24.38
CA LYS A 206 46.70 36.20 -23.71
C LYS A 206 46.38 36.25 -22.20
N PRO A 207 46.07 35.09 -21.56
CA PRO A 207 45.84 34.96 -20.11
C PRO A 207 47.10 34.54 -19.34
N GLU A 208 47.23 34.94 -18.07
CA GLU A 208 47.99 34.30 -16.97
C GLU A 208 47.59 34.94 -15.61
N PRO A 209 47.90 34.32 -14.45
CA PRO A 209 48.04 32.89 -14.14
C PRO A 209 46.96 32.36 -13.19
#